data_AF-A0A3B9FGZ6-F1
#
_entry.id   AF-A0A3B9FGZ6-F1
#
_cell.length_a   1.000
_cell.length_b   1.000
_cell.length_c   1.000
_cell.angle_alpha   90.00
_cell.angle_beta   90.00
_cell.angle_gamma   90.00
#
_symmetry.space_group_name_H-M   'P 1'
#
loop_
_entity.id
_entity.type
_entity.pdbx_description
1 polymer ?
#
loop_
_entity_poly.entity_id
_entity_poly.type
_entity_poly.pdbx_seq_one_letter_code
_entity_poly.pdbx_strand_id
1 'polypeptide(L)'
;MTKAEPHIRQQTDAKKTRPHWQATVLTLFPEMFPGHLAHSLAGKSLNEGIWSLKTLDIRDFARDKHRTVDDTPLGGGVGMVLKPDVVAATLAAAADCPGPRLYLSPRGR
;
A
#
# COMPACT_ATOMS: atom_id res chain seq x y z
N MET A 1 -57.91 7.91 16.62
CA MET A 1 -57.12 7.08 15.68
C MET A 1 -56.61 8.00 14.59
N THR A 2 -55.45 8.61 14.80
CA THR A 2 -54.79 9.48 13.81
C THR A 2 -53.41 8.89 13.59
N LYS A 3 -53.19 8.40 12.37
CA LYS A 3 -52.03 7.60 11.95
C LYS A 3 -50.77 8.47 12.03
N ALA A 4 -49.77 8.03 12.78
CA ALA A 4 -48.42 8.57 12.68
C ALA A 4 -47.77 8.03 11.40
N GLU A 5 -47.37 8.93 10.50
CA GLU A 5 -46.49 8.60 9.38
C GLU A 5 -45.03 8.78 9.85
N PRO A 6 -44.22 7.71 9.94
CA PRO A 6 -42.78 7.86 9.72
C PRO A 6 -42.56 7.78 8.20
N HIS A 7 -41.53 8.42 7.65
CA HIS A 7 -40.82 8.15 6.37
C HIS A 7 -40.21 9.48 5.93
N ILE A 8 -38.94 9.66 5.57
CA ILE A 8 -37.72 8.86 5.42
C ILE A 8 -36.63 9.93 5.56
N ARG A 9 -35.61 9.72 6.40
CA ARG A 9 -34.41 10.57 6.35
C ARG A 9 -33.72 10.26 5.02
N GLN A 10 -33.79 11.20 4.08
CA GLN A 10 -32.98 11.16 2.87
C GLN A 10 -31.51 11.12 3.29
N GLN A 11 -30.87 9.98 3.06
CA GLN A 11 -29.43 9.85 3.21
C GLN A 11 -28.80 10.59 2.04
N THR A 12 -28.34 11.81 2.33
CA THR A 12 -27.69 12.71 1.39
C THR A 12 -26.41 12.09 0.84
N ASP A 13 -26.17 12.36 -0.44
CA ASP A 13 -25.00 11.97 -1.23
C ASP A 13 -23.70 11.98 -0.42
N ALA A 14 -23.18 10.79 -0.12
CA ALA A 14 -21.82 10.64 0.36
C ALA A 14 -20.86 10.94 -0.80
N LYS A 15 -20.46 12.21 -0.95
CA LYS A 15 -19.23 12.59 -1.66
C LYS A 15 -18.16 11.57 -1.25
N LYS A 16 -17.63 10.79 -2.21
CA LYS A 16 -16.45 9.95 -1.99
C LYS A 16 -15.30 10.86 -1.54
N THR A 17 -15.13 10.99 -0.23
CA THR A 17 -14.00 11.70 0.37
C THR A 17 -12.75 10.89 0.08
N ARG A 18 -11.72 11.54 -0.44
CA ARG A 18 -10.40 10.91 -0.51
C ARG A 18 -9.98 10.59 0.93
N PRO A 19 -9.45 9.39 1.21
CA PRO A 19 -9.01 9.02 2.56
C PRO A 19 -8.02 10.07 3.07
N HIS A 20 -8.20 10.50 4.32
CA HIS A 20 -7.37 11.53 4.94
C HIS A 20 -5.90 11.10 5.09
N TRP A 21 -5.67 9.79 5.13
CA TRP A 21 -4.34 9.20 5.20
C TRP A 21 -4.21 8.02 4.24
N GLN A 22 -3.05 7.89 3.60
CA GLN A 22 -2.78 6.84 2.61
C GLN A 22 -1.37 6.27 2.81
N ALA A 23 -1.22 4.96 2.68
CA ALA A 23 0.08 4.30 2.62
C ALA A 23 0.22 3.48 1.34
N THR A 24 1.40 3.53 0.73
CA THR A 24 1.80 2.64 -0.36
C THR A 24 2.97 1.79 0.10
N VAL A 25 2.82 0.47 0.04
CA VAL A 25 3.86 -0.48 0.39
C VAL A 25 4.46 -1.06 -0.89
N LEU A 26 5.77 -0.90 -1.04
CA LEU A 26 6.57 -1.54 -2.06
C LEU A 26 7.10 -2.85 -1.47
N THR A 27 6.69 -3.99 -2.01
CA THR A 27 7.03 -5.30 -1.41
C THR A 27 7.16 -6.37 -2.48
N LEU A 28 7.89 -7.43 -2.15
CA LEU A 28 7.87 -8.70 -2.90
C LEU A 28 6.73 -9.61 -2.46
N PHE A 29 5.94 -9.25 -1.47
CA PHE A 29 4.87 -10.10 -0.97
C PHE A 29 3.59 -9.28 -0.77
N PRO A 30 2.96 -8.81 -1.87
CA PRO A 30 1.76 -7.99 -1.80
C PRO A 30 0.61 -8.69 -1.06
N GLU A 31 0.54 -10.02 -1.13
CA GLU A 31 -0.46 -10.87 -0.48
C GLU A 31 -0.38 -10.87 1.05
N MET A 32 0.75 -10.46 1.64
CA MET A 32 0.86 -10.30 3.09
C MET A 32 0.05 -9.11 3.61
N PHE A 33 -0.44 -8.24 2.72
CA PHE A 33 -1.22 -7.06 3.06
C PHE A 33 -2.70 -7.21 2.67
N PRO A 34 -3.64 -6.63 3.42
CA PRO A 34 -3.41 -5.79 4.60
C PRO A 34 -2.95 -6.55 5.86
N GLY A 35 -3.04 -7.88 5.87
CA GLY A 35 -2.55 -8.72 6.97
C GLY A 35 -3.11 -8.26 8.31
N HIS A 36 -2.22 -8.01 9.28
CA HIS A 36 -2.60 -7.50 10.60
C HIS A 36 -3.33 -6.14 10.59
N LEU A 37 -3.16 -5.33 9.52
CA LEU A 37 -3.87 -4.06 9.36
C LEU A 37 -5.37 -4.23 9.06
N ALA A 38 -5.81 -5.46 8.74
CA ALA A 38 -7.20 -5.80 8.51
C ALA A 38 -8.00 -6.03 9.80
N HIS A 39 -7.35 -6.06 10.97
CA HIS A 39 -7.99 -6.40 12.23
C HIS A 39 -8.32 -5.17 13.07
N SER A 40 -9.28 -5.33 13.98
CA SER A 40 -9.67 -4.32 14.98
C SER A 40 -10.01 -2.96 14.34
N LEU A 41 -9.73 -1.87 15.04
CA LEU A 41 -10.04 -0.50 14.62
C LEU A 41 -9.34 -0.11 13.31
N ALA A 42 -8.12 -0.59 13.07
CA ALA A 42 -7.38 -0.34 11.83
C ALA A 42 -8.15 -0.89 10.62
N GLY A 43 -8.56 -2.15 10.68
CA GLY A 43 -9.34 -2.81 9.63
C GLY A 43 -10.72 -2.20 9.44
N LYS A 44 -11.43 -1.89 10.54
CA LYS A 44 -12.72 -1.20 10.46
C LYS A 44 -12.59 0.14 9.73
N SER A 45 -11.57 0.93 10.09
CA SER A 45 -11.33 2.25 9.49
C SER A 45 -10.86 2.15 8.02
N LEU A 46 -10.16 1.07 7.65
CA LEU A 46 -9.80 0.76 6.27
C LEU A 46 -11.05 0.47 5.43
N ASN A 47 -11.98 -0.34 5.96
CA ASN A 47 -13.24 -0.69 5.30
C ASN A 47 -14.18 0.52 5.16
N GLU A 48 -14.17 1.43 6.13
CA GLU A 48 -14.91 2.70 6.09
C GLU A 48 -14.23 3.77 5.21
N GLY A 49 -13.06 3.48 4.65
CA GLY A 49 -12.33 4.40 3.75
C GLY A 49 -11.75 5.62 4.46
N ILE A 50 -11.62 5.60 5.79
CA ILE A 50 -10.99 6.66 6.57
C ILE A 50 -9.50 6.77 6.22
N TRP A 51 -8.87 5.63 5.95
CA TRP A 51 -7.52 5.52 5.43
C TRP A 51 -7.44 4.47 4.31
N SER A 52 -6.40 4.52 3.49
CA SER A 52 -6.18 3.52 2.42
C SER A 52 -4.78 2.91 2.42
N LEU A 53 -4.73 1.68 1.92
CA LEU A 53 -3.50 0.93 1.70
C LEU A 53 -3.43 0.52 0.23
N LYS A 54 -2.32 0.86 -0.43
CA LYS A 54 -1.95 0.33 -1.75
C LYS A 54 -0.71 -0.54 -1.59
N THR A 55 -0.68 -1.67 -2.28
CA THR A 55 0.54 -2.45 -2.46
C THR A 55 1.00 -2.36 -3.90
N LEU A 56 2.32 -2.36 -4.09
CA LEU A 56 2.97 -2.50 -5.38
C LEU A 56 3.93 -3.68 -5.28
N ASP A 57 3.76 -4.67 -6.17
CA ASP A 57 4.70 -5.78 -6.28
C ASP A 57 5.96 -5.28 -7.00
N ILE A 58 7.09 -5.33 -6.32
CA ILE A 58 8.40 -4.94 -6.89
C ILE A 58 8.72 -5.79 -8.14
N ARG A 59 8.24 -7.04 -8.20
CA ARG A 59 8.47 -7.93 -9.34
C ARG A 59 7.82 -7.45 -10.63
N ASP A 60 6.80 -6.58 -10.57
CA ASP A 60 6.16 -6.02 -11.77
C ASP A 60 7.08 -5.04 -12.53
N PHE A 61 8.17 -4.59 -11.87
CA PHE A 61 9.12 -3.62 -12.41
C PHE A 61 10.46 -4.25 -12.83
N ALA A 62 10.56 -5.58 -12.76
CA ALA A 62 11.68 -6.32 -13.33
C ALA A 62 11.63 -6.27 -14.86
N ARG A 63 12.81 -6.26 -15.50
CA ARG A 63 12.93 -6.03 -16.96
C ARG A 63 13.09 -7.31 -17.76
N ASP A 64 13.45 -8.41 -17.11
CA ASP A 64 13.71 -9.69 -17.74
C ASP A 64 12.49 -10.64 -17.62
N LYS A 65 12.49 -11.68 -18.46
CA LYS A 65 11.42 -12.68 -18.53
C LYS A 65 11.21 -13.45 -17.22
N HIS A 66 12.26 -13.61 -16.40
CA HIS A 66 12.21 -14.34 -15.14
C HIS A 66 11.82 -13.45 -13.96
N ARG A 67 11.58 -12.15 -14.22
CA ARG A 67 11.23 -11.16 -13.21
C ARG A 67 12.27 -11.11 -12.09
N THR A 68 13.55 -11.12 -12.45
CA THR A 68 14.65 -11.06 -11.50
C THR A 68 14.69 -9.70 -10.81
N VAL A 69 14.64 -9.70 -9.48
CA VAL A 69 14.55 -8.50 -8.64
C VAL A 69 15.78 -8.27 -7.77
N ASP A 70 16.68 -9.26 -7.71
CA ASP A 70 17.86 -9.27 -6.88
C ASP A 70 19.10 -9.70 -7.68
N ASP A 71 20.27 -9.37 -7.16
CA ASP A 71 21.56 -9.74 -7.75
C ASP A 71 22.62 -9.95 -6.67
N THR A 72 23.74 -10.53 -7.07
CA THR A 72 24.89 -10.73 -6.18
C THR A 72 25.51 -9.36 -5.84
N PRO A 73 25.85 -9.10 -4.56
CA PRO A 73 26.56 -7.87 -4.19
C PRO A 73 27.89 -7.70 -4.93
N LEU A 74 28.18 -6.48 -5.38
CA LEU A 74 29.49 -6.15 -5.92
C LEU A 74 30.56 -6.28 -4.82
N GLY A 75 31.66 -6.95 -5.13
CA GLY A 75 32.71 -7.28 -4.17
C GLY A 75 32.58 -8.66 -3.52
N GLY A 76 31.54 -9.42 -3.85
CA GLY A 76 31.30 -10.76 -3.32
C GLY A 76 30.65 -10.74 -1.94
N GLY A 77 30.54 -11.93 -1.32
CA GLY A 77 29.82 -12.14 -0.08
C GLY A 77 28.64 -13.10 -0.25
N VAL A 78 28.00 -13.45 0.86
CA VAL A 78 26.83 -14.34 0.86
C VAL A 78 25.55 -13.52 0.73
N GLY A 79 24.56 -14.09 0.05
CA GLY A 79 23.24 -13.51 -0.10
C GLY A 79 23.07 -12.65 -1.35
N MET A 80 21.88 -12.05 -1.45
CA MET A 80 21.42 -11.29 -2.60
C MET A 80 20.97 -9.90 -2.14
N VAL A 81 21.05 -8.91 -3.04
CA VAL A 81 20.57 -7.55 -2.81
C VAL A 81 19.59 -7.16 -3.90
N LEU A 82 18.57 -6.37 -3.54
CA LEU A 82 17.62 -5.85 -4.53
C LEU A 82 18.34 -5.04 -5.61
N LYS A 83 17.94 -5.28 -6.85
CA LYS A 83 18.51 -4.59 -8.01
C LYS A 83 18.12 -3.11 -8.00
N PRO A 84 19.09 -2.19 -8.14
CA PRO A 84 18.83 -0.76 -8.03
C PRO A 84 17.91 -0.23 -9.13
N ASP A 85 17.97 -0.79 -10.34
CA ASP A 85 17.12 -0.39 -11.46
C ASP A 85 15.64 -0.78 -11.26
N VAL A 86 15.40 -1.97 -10.70
CA VAL A 86 14.06 -2.45 -10.35
C VAL A 86 13.46 -1.60 -9.21
N VAL A 87 14.25 -1.32 -8.18
CA VAL A 87 13.83 -0.45 -7.06
C VAL A 87 13.54 0.97 -7.56
N ALA A 88 14.39 1.54 -8.41
CA ALA A 88 14.18 2.86 -8.98
C ALA A 88 12.88 2.93 -9.82
N ALA A 89 12.62 1.93 -10.67
CA ALA A 89 11.40 1.84 -11.46
C ALA A 89 10.14 1.74 -10.58
N THR A 90 10.22 0.94 -9.51
CA THR A 90 9.13 0.81 -8.54
C THR A 90 8.86 2.14 -7.82
N LEU A 91 9.91 2.83 -7.38
CA LEU A 91 9.80 4.14 -6.72
C LEU A 91 9.23 5.22 -7.64
N ALA A 92 9.53 5.15 -8.95
CA ALA A 92 8.98 6.05 -9.97
C ALA A 92 7.48 5.80 -10.18
N ALA A 93 7.04 4.54 -10.17
CA ALA A 93 5.61 4.20 -10.24
C ALA A 93 4.80 4.67 -9.03
N ALA A 94 5.47 4.97 -7.91
CA ALA A 94 4.90 5.58 -6.71
C ALA A 94 5.24 7.08 -6.59
N ALA A 95 5.65 7.77 -7.67
CA ALA A 95 6.07 9.17 -7.63
C ALA A 95 4.97 10.13 -7.14
N ASP A 96 3.73 9.88 -7.57
CA ASP A 96 2.58 10.74 -7.23
C ASP A 96 2.01 10.44 -5.84
N CYS A 97 2.57 9.48 -5.10
CA CYS A 97 2.15 9.18 -3.74
C CYS A 97 2.65 10.28 -2.79
N PRO A 98 1.77 11.05 -2.14
CA PRO A 98 2.17 12.13 -1.26
C PRO A 98 2.79 11.58 0.04
N GLY A 99 3.73 12.33 0.62
CA GLY A 99 4.29 12.04 1.94
C GLY A 99 5.75 11.52 1.93
N PRO A 100 6.28 11.16 3.11
CA PRO A 100 7.65 10.69 3.24
C PRO A 100 7.84 9.28 2.68
N ARG A 101 9.03 9.02 2.14
CA ARG A 101 9.47 7.67 1.74
C ARG A 101 10.25 7.05 2.89
N LEU A 102 9.79 5.89 3.37
CA LEU A 102 10.40 5.19 4.49
C LEU A 102 10.99 3.85 4.01
N TYR A 103 12.21 3.56 4.45
CA TYR A 103 12.87 2.27 4.22
C TYR A 103 13.08 1.59 5.58
N LEU A 104 12.43 0.45 5.76
CA LEU A 104 12.49 -0.32 7.00
C LEU A 104 13.77 -1.15 7.00
N SER A 105 14.69 -0.81 7.90
CA SER A 105 16.02 -1.43 8.01
C SER A 105 16.45 -1.46 9.48
N PRO A 106 17.23 -2.47 9.93
CA PRO A 106 17.83 -2.48 11.27
C PRO A 106 18.74 -1.28 11.56
N ARG A 107 19.21 -0.57 10.52
CA ARG A 107 20.01 0.66 10.63
C ARG A 107 19.17 1.93 10.72
N GLY A 108 17.84 1.80 10.76
CA GLY A 108 16.93 2.93 10.91
C GLY A 108 17.20 3.72 12.20
N ARG A 109 16.68 4.95 12.24
CA ARG A 109 16.69 5.80 13.44
C ARG A 109 15.70 5.28 14.49
#